data_AF-A0A2K3QGU9-F1
#
_entry.id   AF-A0A2K3QGU9-F1
#
_cell.length_a   1.000
_cell.length_b   1.000
_cell.length_c   1.000
_cell.angle_alpha   90.00
_cell.angle_beta   90.00
_cell.angle_gamma   90.00
#
_symmetry.space_group_name_H-M   'P 1'
#
loop_
_entity.id
_entity.type
_entity.pdbx_description
1 polymer ?
#
loop_
_entity_poly.entity_id
_entity_poly.type
_entity_poly.pdbx_seq_one_letter_code
_entity_poly.pdbx_strand_id
1 'polypeptide(L)'
;MSSETKTHNYNFALEKYILLQEQHEELSNHLQQIRPRKYPASSISTRSSSTSSYTSSSPKRHARSGERQHSRARARCSGWNDSYRGADPLDTIVDEETLHEISAEEQRLFDVNESIKRALTELLNCDAVRGDNSTRMWAQARLMETEKELRSGRRRRSSPSTG
;
A
#
# COMPACT_ATOMS: atom_id res chain seq x y z
N MET A 1 32.55 -20.86 -23.99
CA MET A 1 31.34 -20.27 -24.60
C MET A 1 30.12 -20.24 -23.67
N SER A 2 30.06 -21.05 -22.60
CA SER A 2 28.89 -21.09 -21.71
C SER A 2 28.74 -19.93 -20.72
N SER A 3 29.76 -19.10 -20.50
CA SER A 3 29.69 -17.98 -19.55
C SER A 3 29.04 -16.73 -20.16
N GLU A 4 29.16 -16.54 -21.46
CA GLU A 4 28.70 -15.35 -22.18
C GLU A 4 27.17 -15.35 -22.35
N THR A 5 26.59 -16.52 -22.64
CA THR A 5 25.14 -16.70 -22.70
C THR A 5 24.45 -16.51 -21.34
N LYS A 6 25.13 -16.87 -20.24
CA LYS A 6 24.63 -16.68 -18.87
C LYS A 6 24.53 -15.20 -18.50
N THR A 7 25.55 -14.42 -18.84
CA THR A 7 25.58 -12.97 -18.63
C THR A 7 24.54 -12.27 -19.50
N HIS A 8 24.38 -12.70 -20.75
CA HIS A 8 23.36 -12.18 -21.66
C HIS A 8 21.93 -12.38 -21.12
N ASN A 9 21.62 -13.58 -20.63
CA ASN A 9 20.30 -13.88 -20.04
C ASN A 9 20.01 -13.04 -18.78
N TYR A 10 21.02 -12.86 -17.93
CA TYR A 10 20.91 -11.98 -16.76
C TYR A 10 20.61 -10.53 -17.16
N ASN A 11 21.41 -9.97 -18.09
CA ASN A 11 21.23 -8.59 -18.55
C ASN A 11 19.85 -8.40 -19.18
N PHE A 12 19.43 -9.32 -20.04
CA PHE A 12 18.12 -9.27 -20.69
C PHE A 12 16.96 -9.32 -19.68
N ALA A 13 17.02 -10.24 -18.71
CA ALA A 13 15.99 -10.36 -17.67
C ALA A 13 15.94 -9.11 -16.77
N LEU A 14 17.11 -8.54 -16.44
CA LEU A 14 17.20 -7.32 -15.63
C LEU A 14 16.67 -6.10 -16.38
N GLU A 15 17.04 -5.92 -17.65
CA GLU A 15 16.56 -4.82 -18.49
C GLU A 15 15.04 -4.89 -18.66
N LYS A 16 14.52 -6.08 -18.94
CA LYS A 16 13.08 -6.34 -18.99
C LYS A 16 12.39 -5.98 -17.66
N TYR A 17 12.99 -6.35 -16.52
CA TYR A 17 12.46 -5.97 -15.21
C TYR A 17 12.42 -4.45 -15.02
N ILE A 18 13.48 -3.73 -15.39
CA ILE A 18 13.54 -2.26 -15.27
C ILE A 18 12.45 -1.59 -16.11
N LEU A 19 12.26 -2.01 -17.36
CA LEU A 19 11.22 -1.47 -18.23
C LEU A 19 9.81 -1.73 -17.68
N LEU A 20 9.55 -2.95 -17.22
CA LEU A 20 8.25 -3.30 -16.62
C LEU A 20 8.00 -2.52 -15.33
N GLN A 21 9.05 -2.22 -14.57
CA GLN A 21 8.95 -1.44 -13.34
C GLN A 21 8.55 0.02 -13.64
N GLU A 22 9.12 0.62 -14.67
CA GLU A 22 8.73 1.96 -15.14
C GLU A 22 7.26 1.98 -15.56
N GLN A 23 6.82 1.00 -16.36
CA GLN A 23 5.42 0.86 -16.74
C GLN A 23 4.50 0.68 -15.52
N HIS A 24 4.90 -0.14 -14.55
CA HIS A 24 4.14 -0.33 -13.33
C HIS A 24 3.95 0.99 -12.55
N GLU A 25 5.01 1.80 -12.45
CA GLU A 25 4.96 3.10 -11.78
C GLU A 25 4.05 4.09 -12.52
N GLU A 26 4.13 4.13 -13.84
CA GLU A 26 3.24 4.96 -14.67
C GLU A 26 1.77 4.60 -14.46
N LEU A 27 1.41 3.32 -14.62
CA LEU A 27 0.04 2.82 -14.43
C LEU A 27 -0.45 3.07 -12.98
N SER A 28 0.43 2.86 -11.99
CA SER A 28 0.11 3.10 -10.58
C SER A 28 -0.16 4.57 -10.29
N ASN A 29 0.66 5.47 -10.85
CA ASN A 29 0.49 6.91 -10.72
C ASN A 29 -0.79 7.38 -11.41
N HIS A 30 -1.07 6.86 -12.61
CA HIS A 30 -2.29 7.19 -13.35
C HIS A 30 -3.53 6.74 -12.57
N LEU A 31 -3.54 5.49 -12.06
CA LEU A 31 -4.61 4.98 -11.19
C LEU A 31 -4.83 5.82 -9.93
N GLN A 32 -3.79 6.42 -9.36
CA GLN A 32 -3.92 7.34 -8.23
C GLN A 32 -4.57 8.67 -8.62
N GLN A 33 -4.40 9.12 -9.87
CA GLN A 33 -4.98 10.36 -10.39
C GLN A 33 -6.45 10.20 -10.78
N ILE A 34 -6.79 9.11 -11.48
CA ILE A 34 -8.17 8.85 -11.95
C ILE A 34 -9.07 8.28 -10.86
N ARG A 35 -8.50 7.61 -9.84
CA ARG A 35 -9.30 7.13 -8.71
C ARG A 35 -9.91 8.35 -8.01
N PRO A 36 -11.24 8.39 -7.81
CA PRO A 36 -11.91 9.47 -7.12
C PRO A 36 -11.22 9.72 -5.79
N ARG A 37 -10.50 10.84 -5.71
CA ARG A 37 -9.79 11.23 -4.51
C ARG A 37 -10.88 11.48 -3.50
N LYS A 38 -10.99 10.63 -2.47
CA LYS A 38 -11.73 10.99 -1.26
C LYS A 38 -11.03 12.24 -0.73
N TYR A 39 -11.50 13.42 -1.10
CA TYR A 39 -10.89 14.67 -0.71
C TYR A 39 -10.79 14.65 0.82
N PRO A 40 -9.59 14.77 1.43
CA PRO A 40 -9.56 15.39 2.74
C PRO A 40 -10.01 16.82 2.48
N ALA A 41 -11.21 17.17 2.94
CA ALA A 41 -11.73 18.52 2.87
C ALA A 41 -10.63 19.50 3.29
N SER A 42 -10.13 20.27 2.33
CA SER A 42 -9.15 21.30 2.62
C SER A 42 -9.85 22.44 3.35
N SER A 43 -9.24 22.82 4.47
CA SER A 43 -9.27 24.18 5.05
C SER A 43 -10.54 24.62 5.78
N ILE A 44 -10.58 24.36 7.09
CA ILE A 44 -10.94 25.41 8.06
C ILE A 44 -9.86 25.44 9.13
N SER A 45 -8.86 26.30 8.91
CA SER A 45 -7.87 26.65 9.92
C SER A 45 -8.54 27.62 10.91
N THR A 46 -9.22 27.10 11.93
CA THR A 46 -9.65 27.93 13.06
C THR A 46 -8.42 28.31 13.87
N ARG A 47 -7.95 29.53 13.62
CA ARG A 47 -7.03 30.26 14.48
C ARG A 47 -7.67 30.40 15.86
N SER A 48 -7.22 29.59 16.81
CA SER A 48 -7.47 29.83 18.24
C SER A 48 -6.15 30.26 18.87
N SER A 49 -5.98 31.57 18.97
CA SER A 49 -4.99 32.19 19.86
C SER A 49 -5.43 31.97 21.31
N SER A 50 -4.55 31.41 22.15
CA SER A 50 -4.63 31.58 23.60
C SER A 50 -3.24 31.51 24.20
N THR A 51 -2.79 32.68 24.62
CA THR A 51 -1.66 32.97 25.50
C THR A 51 -1.91 32.47 26.92
N SER A 52 -0.99 31.70 27.48
CA SER A 52 -0.50 31.89 28.86
C SER A 52 0.74 31.04 29.14
N SER A 53 1.73 31.70 29.74
CA SER A 53 2.85 31.18 30.54
C SER A 53 2.32 30.24 31.65
N TYR A 54 3.06 29.40 32.39
CA TYR A 54 4.12 29.70 33.37
C TYR A 54 4.68 28.37 33.98
N THR A 55 6.00 28.35 34.22
CA THR A 55 6.77 27.79 35.36
C THR A 55 6.61 26.33 35.85
N SER A 56 7.67 25.54 35.62
CA SER A 56 8.45 24.68 36.56
C SER A 56 7.76 23.88 37.70
N SER A 57 8.04 22.55 37.77
CA SER A 57 8.74 21.89 38.91
C SER A 57 8.63 20.35 38.92
N SER A 58 9.80 19.70 38.90
CA SER A 58 10.24 18.47 39.59
C SER A 58 9.63 17.06 39.33
N PRO A 59 10.48 16.02 39.17
CA PRO A 59 10.08 14.62 39.11
C PRO A 59 10.14 13.96 40.50
N LYS A 60 9.12 13.18 40.87
CA LYS A 60 9.16 12.26 42.03
C LYS A 60 9.04 10.81 41.56
N ARG A 61 10.11 10.04 41.78
CA ARG A 61 10.15 8.57 41.77
C ARG A 61 9.59 8.05 43.10
N HIS A 62 8.86 6.93 43.11
CA HIS A 62 8.81 5.84 44.12
C HIS A 62 7.87 4.74 43.55
N ALA A 63 8.33 3.56 43.14
CA ALA A 63 8.60 2.33 43.91
C ALA A 63 7.38 1.37 44.06
N ARG A 64 7.52 0.19 43.41
CA ARG A 64 7.17 -1.20 43.78
C ARG A 64 5.79 -1.61 44.35
N SER A 65 5.34 -2.79 43.86
CA SER A 65 4.31 -3.74 44.34
C SER A 65 3.11 -3.78 43.38
N GLY A 66 2.78 -4.88 42.69
CA GLY A 66 2.50 -6.21 43.24
C GLY A 66 1.06 -6.19 43.78
N GLU A 67 0.08 -6.57 42.94
CA GLU A 67 -1.15 -7.32 43.33
C GLU A 67 -2.04 -7.55 42.09
N ARG A 68 -2.46 -8.79 41.88
CA ARG A 68 -3.51 -9.16 40.91
C ARG A 68 -4.86 -8.76 41.49
N GLN A 69 -5.63 -7.94 40.78
CA GLN A 69 -7.07 -7.82 41.02
C GLN A 69 -7.84 -7.79 39.71
N HIS A 70 -8.62 -8.85 39.48
CA HIS A 70 -9.64 -8.92 38.45
C HIS A 70 -10.79 -7.97 38.81
N SER A 71 -10.73 -6.73 38.34
CA SER A 71 -11.85 -5.80 38.37
C SER A 71 -12.63 -5.91 37.06
N ARG A 72 -13.81 -6.55 37.15
CA ARG A 72 -14.83 -6.58 36.10
C ARG A 72 -15.31 -5.14 35.83
N ALA A 73 -14.68 -4.46 34.88
CA ALA A 73 -15.24 -3.26 34.29
C ALA A 73 -16.30 -3.65 33.26
N ARG A 74 -17.57 -3.42 33.61
CA ARG A 74 -18.65 -3.33 32.62
C ARG A 74 -18.31 -2.16 31.70
N ALA A 75 -17.79 -2.44 30.51
CA ALA A 75 -17.72 -1.45 29.45
C ALA A 75 -19.16 -1.07 29.08
N ARG A 76 -19.54 0.16 29.42
CA ARG A 76 -20.76 0.78 28.92
C ARG A 76 -20.58 0.91 27.41
N CYS A 77 -21.30 0.11 26.64
CA CYS A 77 -21.54 0.39 25.22
C CYS A 77 -22.41 1.66 25.17
N SER A 78 -21.75 2.81 25.12
CA SER A 78 -22.38 4.10 24.88
C SER A 78 -21.57 4.77 23.78
N GLY A 79 -22.13 4.80 22.58
CA GLY A 79 -21.45 5.41 21.43
C GLY A 79 -21.98 4.95 20.08
N TRP A 80 -23.28 4.69 19.95
CA TRP A 80 -23.96 4.59 18.65
C TRP A 80 -25.07 5.63 18.67
N ASN A 81 -24.66 6.89 18.76
CA ASN A 81 -25.49 8.04 18.45
C ASN A 81 -24.53 9.21 18.30
N ASP A 82 -23.93 9.32 17.12
CA ASP A 82 -23.38 10.59 16.68
C ASP A 82 -23.65 10.76 15.18
N SER A 83 -24.59 11.67 14.92
CA SER A 83 -24.59 12.56 13.75
C SER A 83 -24.83 11.97 12.34
N TYR A 84 -26.04 11.48 12.09
CA TYR A 84 -26.70 11.63 10.77
C TYR A 84 -27.29 13.03 10.58
N ARG A 85 -26.55 14.08 10.95
CA ARG A 85 -27.03 15.46 10.83
C ARG A 85 -25.90 16.40 10.46
N GLY A 86 -25.65 16.50 9.16
CA GLY A 86 -24.95 17.64 8.58
C GLY A 86 -23.87 17.25 7.58
N ALA A 87 -24.18 17.52 6.31
CA ALA A 87 -23.31 17.40 5.15
C ALA A 87 -23.00 15.96 4.71
N ASP A 88 -23.99 15.35 4.05
CA ASP A 88 -23.71 14.44 2.94
C ASP A 88 -22.88 15.25 1.92
N PRO A 89 -21.57 14.99 1.75
CA PRO A 89 -20.86 15.58 0.64
C PRO A 89 -21.39 14.83 -0.57
N LEU A 90 -22.32 15.46 -1.31
CA LEU A 90 -22.84 14.99 -2.60
C LEU A 90 -21.88 13.95 -3.18
N ASP A 91 -22.22 12.68 -3.03
CA ASP A 91 -21.48 11.56 -3.60
C ASP A 91 -21.44 11.91 -5.08
N THR A 92 -20.28 12.41 -5.53
CA THR A 92 -20.11 12.82 -6.91
C THR A 92 -20.14 11.50 -7.64
N ILE A 93 -21.32 11.18 -8.19
CA ILE A 93 -21.58 9.96 -8.94
C ILE A 93 -20.42 9.86 -9.92
N VAL A 94 -19.52 8.91 -9.65
CA VAL A 94 -18.35 8.71 -10.50
C VAL A 94 -18.91 8.25 -11.82
N ASP A 95 -18.60 8.98 -12.89
CA ASP A 95 -19.09 8.65 -14.21
C ASP A 95 -18.74 7.19 -14.52
N GLU A 96 -19.70 6.42 -15.02
CA GLU A 96 -19.50 5.00 -15.35
C GLU A 96 -18.27 4.82 -16.23
N GLU A 97 -18.04 5.74 -17.18
CA GLU A 97 -16.83 5.78 -18.02
C GLU A 97 -15.53 5.77 -17.20
N THR A 98 -15.44 6.57 -16.13
CA THR A 98 -14.27 6.62 -15.24
C THR A 98 -14.09 5.30 -14.48
N LEU A 99 -15.18 4.64 -14.07
CA LEU A 99 -15.10 3.32 -13.42
C LEU A 99 -14.59 2.23 -14.39
N HIS A 100 -15.01 2.27 -15.65
CA HIS A 100 -14.53 1.37 -16.69
C HIS A 100 -13.04 1.61 -16.98
N GLU A 101 -12.62 2.87 -17.05
CA GLU A 101 -11.20 3.25 -17.23
C GLU A 101 -10.34 2.75 -16.06
N ILE A 102 -10.75 2.99 -14.82
CA ILE A 102 -10.07 2.46 -13.63
C ILE A 102 -9.95 0.94 -13.70
N SER A 103 -11.02 0.23 -14.07
CA SER A 103 -11.03 -1.23 -14.14
C SER A 103 -10.10 -1.77 -15.22
N ALA A 104 -10.08 -1.14 -16.40
CA ALA A 104 -9.19 -1.48 -17.49
C ALA A 104 -7.72 -1.25 -17.10
N GLU A 105 -7.42 -0.14 -16.45
CA GLU A 105 -6.08 0.20 -16.01
C GLU A 105 -5.60 -0.70 -14.86
N GLU A 106 -6.48 -1.07 -13.93
CA GLU A 106 -6.18 -2.08 -12.91
C GLU A 106 -5.91 -3.46 -13.52
N GLN A 107 -6.55 -3.80 -14.64
CA GLN A 107 -6.27 -5.04 -15.36
C GLN A 107 -4.88 -4.98 -16.02
N ARG A 108 -4.55 -3.88 -16.69
CA ARG A 108 -3.19 -3.66 -17.24
C ARG A 108 -2.12 -3.74 -16.16
N LEU A 109 -2.34 -3.10 -15.01
CA LEU A 109 -1.41 -3.16 -13.87
C LEU A 109 -1.21 -4.59 -13.38
N PHE A 110 -2.27 -5.40 -13.35
CA PHE A 110 -2.17 -6.82 -13.00
C PHE A 110 -1.32 -7.60 -14.00
N ASP A 111 -1.50 -7.38 -15.30
CA ASP A 111 -0.75 -8.07 -16.36
C ASP A 111 0.74 -7.68 -16.36
N VAL A 112 1.04 -6.40 -16.08
CA VAL A 112 2.41 -5.92 -15.87
C VAL A 112 3.03 -6.59 -14.64
N ASN A 113 2.31 -6.67 -13.52
CA ASN A 113 2.81 -7.33 -12.32
C ASN A 113 3.06 -8.84 -12.51
N GLU A 114 2.24 -9.54 -13.29
CA GLU A 114 2.52 -10.91 -13.71
C GLU A 114 3.80 -11.00 -14.57
N SER A 115 4.03 -10.01 -15.43
CA SER A 115 5.25 -9.95 -16.25
C SER A 115 6.50 -9.63 -15.44
N ILE A 116 6.41 -8.75 -14.45
CA ILE A 116 7.48 -8.46 -13.46
C ILE A 116 7.83 -9.73 -12.71
N LYS A 117 6.82 -10.45 -12.21
CA LYS A 117 7.00 -11.73 -11.51
C LYS A 117 7.77 -12.73 -12.39
N ARG A 118 7.42 -12.86 -13.67
CA ARG A 118 8.13 -13.74 -14.62
C ARG A 118 9.58 -13.29 -14.80
N ALA A 119 9.84 -12.01 -15.04
CA ALA A 119 11.20 -11.48 -15.21
C ALA A 119 12.07 -11.71 -13.96
N LEU A 120 11.54 -11.49 -12.76
CA LEU A 120 12.25 -11.76 -11.51
C LEU A 120 12.53 -13.26 -11.30
N THR A 121 11.59 -14.12 -11.70
CA THR A 121 11.78 -15.57 -11.64
C THR A 121 12.86 -16.03 -12.64
N GLU A 122 12.86 -15.49 -13.87
CA GLU A 122 13.92 -15.70 -14.86
C GLU A 122 15.27 -15.23 -14.32
N LEU A 123 15.32 -14.08 -13.64
CA LEU A 123 16.51 -13.53 -13.03
C LEU A 123 17.07 -14.44 -11.92
N LEU A 124 16.21 -14.99 -11.06
CA LEU A 124 16.61 -15.96 -10.02
C LEU A 124 17.12 -17.28 -10.61
N ASN A 125 16.67 -17.65 -11.81
CA ASN A 125 17.13 -18.82 -12.53
C ASN A 125 18.47 -18.60 -13.24
N CYS A 126 18.96 -17.36 -13.34
CA CYS A 126 20.26 -17.06 -13.93
C CYS A 126 21.42 -17.45 -13.01
N ASP A 127 22.41 -18.16 -13.54
CA ASP A 127 23.57 -18.63 -12.78
C ASP A 127 24.36 -17.50 -12.09
N ALA A 128 24.42 -16.31 -12.71
CA ALA A 128 25.04 -15.13 -12.12
C ALA A 128 24.41 -14.75 -10.76
N VAL A 129 23.08 -14.83 -10.67
CA VAL A 129 22.31 -14.52 -9.45
C VAL A 129 22.33 -15.70 -8.47
N ARG A 130 22.46 -16.94 -8.97
CA ARG A 130 22.65 -18.11 -8.11
C ARG A 130 23.97 -18.04 -7.35
N GLY A 131 25.02 -17.46 -7.94
CA GLY A 131 26.31 -17.23 -7.28
C GLY A 131 26.31 -16.03 -6.31
N ASP A 132 25.53 -14.98 -6.59
CA ASP A 132 25.51 -13.76 -5.78
C ASP A 132 24.33 -13.75 -4.79
N ASN A 133 24.63 -13.94 -3.51
CA ASN A 133 23.60 -13.92 -2.47
C ASN A 133 22.88 -12.57 -2.35
N SER A 134 23.59 -11.46 -2.59
CA SER A 134 23.02 -10.12 -2.46
C SER A 134 21.96 -9.85 -3.53
N THR A 135 22.30 -10.12 -4.80
CA THR A 135 21.36 -9.99 -5.93
C THR A 135 20.19 -10.95 -5.78
N ARG A 136 20.44 -12.17 -5.30
CA ARG A 136 19.38 -13.15 -5.07
C ARG A 136 18.38 -12.70 -4.01
N MET A 137 18.87 -12.21 -2.87
CA MET A 137 18.01 -11.68 -1.81
C MET A 137 17.21 -10.46 -2.29
N TRP A 138 17.84 -9.56 -3.05
CA TRP A 138 17.15 -8.41 -3.65
C TRP A 138 16.02 -8.86 -4.59
N ALA A 139 16.30 -9.78 -5.53
CA ALA A 139 15.31 -10.28 -6.47
C ALA A 139 14.16 -11.02 -5.76
N GLN A 140 14.47 -11.80 -4.72
CA GLN A 140 13.46 -12.45 -3.87
C GLN A 140 12.60 -11.43 -3.11
N ALA A 141 13.21 -10.41 -2.49
CA ALA A 141 12.47 -9.37 -1.79
C ALA A 141 11.49 -8.66 -2.73
N ARG A 142 11.95 -8.32 -3.94
CA ARG A 142 11.12 -7.69 -4.95
C ARG A 142 9.99 -8.61 -5.44
N LEU A 143 10.28 -9.90 -5.61
CA LEU A 143 9.27 -10.90 -5.99
C LEU A 143 8.15 -10.98 -4.95
N MET A 144 8.50 -10.99 -3.66
CA MET A 144 7.52 -11.03 -2.58
C MET A 144 6.62 -9.79 -2.54
N GLU A 145 7.18 -8.62 -2.86
CA GLU A 145 6.44 -7.37 -2.98
C GLU A 145 5.44 -7.42 -4.14
N THR A 146 5.89 -7.80 -5.35
CA THR A 146 5.02 -7.96 -6.52
C THR A 146 3.89 -8.97 -6.24
N GLU A 147 4.18 -10.09 -5.57
CA GLU A 147 3.15 -11.06 -5.19
C GLU A 147 2.16 -10.51 -4.15
N LYS A 148 2.60 -9.63 -3.24
CA LYS A 148 1.71 -8.96 -2.29
C LYS A 148 0.74 -8.03 -3.00
N GLU A 149 1.19 -7.32 -4.03
CA GLU A 149 0.35 -6.46 -4.86
C GLU A 149 -0.68 -7.25 -5.66
N LEU A 150 -0.26 -8.34 -6.33
CA LEU A 150 -1.16 -9.26 -7.05
C LEU A 150 -2.27 -9.82 -6.13
N ARG A 151 -1.91 -10.20 -4.89
CA ARG A 151 -2.88 -10.66 -3.87
C ARG A 151 -3.86 -9.57 -3.45
N SER A 152 -3.39 -8.33 -3.34
CA SER A 152 -4.21 -7.17 -2.95
C SER A 152 -5.20 -6.80 -4.05
N GLY A 153 -4.79 -6.85 -5.32
CA GLY A 153 -5.66 -6.63 -6.48
C GLY A 153 -6.77 -7.67 -6.60
N ARG A 154 -6.47 -8.95 -6.36
CA ARG A 154 -7.50 -10.02 -6.43
C ARG A 154 -8.63 -9.81 -5.42
N ARG A 155 -8.31 -9.39 -4.19
CA ARG A 155 -9.32 -9.17 -3.13
C ARG A 155 -10.31 -8.05 -3.46
N ARG A 156 -9.88 -7.04 -4.22
CA ARG A 156 -10.74 -5.89 -4.59
C ARG A 156 -11.73 -6.25 -5.69
N ARG A 157 -11.41 -7.24 -6.52
CA ARG A 157 -12.29 -7.74 -7.61
C ARG A 157 -13.24 -8.86 -7.16
N SER A 158 -13.04 -9.43 -5.98
CA SER A 158 -13.81 -10.59 -5.49
C SER A 158 -15.00 -10.24 -4.59
N SER A 159 -15.47 -9.00 -4.54
CA SER A 159 -16.75 -8.68 -3.92
C SER A 159 -17.89 -9.04 -4.87
N PRO A 160 -18.72 -10.05 -4.56
CA PRO A 160 -19.90 -10.32 -5.36
C PRO A 160 -20.86 -9.14 -5.19
N SER A 161 -21.20 -8.46 -6.29
CA SER A 161 -22.42 -7.65 -6.34
C SER A 161 -23.59 -8.61 -6.15
N THR A 162 -24.12 -8.68 -4.93
CA THR A 162 -25.41 -9.31 -4.69
C THR A 162 -26.45 -8.50 -5.46
N GLY A 163 -27.00 -9.12 -6.51
CA GLY A 163 -28.13 -8.61 -7.28
C GLY A 163 -29.45 -8.69 -6.53
#